data_AF-A0A9P9QDU1-F1
#
_entry.id   AF-A0A9P9QDU1-F1
#
_cell.length_a   1.000
_cell.length_b   1.000
_cell.length_c   1.000
_cell.angle_alpha   90.00
_cell.angle_beta   90.00
_cell.angle_gamma   90.00
#
_symmetry.space_group_name_H-M   'P 1'
#
loop_
_entity.id
_entity.type
_entity.pdbx_description
1 polymer ?
#
loop_
_entity_poly.entity_id
_entity_poly.type
_entity_poly.pdbx_seq_one_letter_code
_entity_poly.pdbx_strand_id
1 'polypeptide(L)'
;MASSLVDLPPEILIPTLALLPNRSILKFSQCSRYARALANSSLHTLNVAFRPSTLDEDLLLATQPSSVTGLSIRRKHCTEQCLGARHMYPCRLIHQRQGNLPSIDETQSDKTIIRVPNADLYEYGTLVNFHSALLSSILGRHHNALQDIDISIWALTTPIAKAVARVQSLRKLSITIQECFQARGPQRRFTAEQTTAWDVLCTLATSNGRLSTLRIEKGNLTHLQLFRLLANNPRCYTLQLLGCGAIGKVLWEFLGGKWEGRNNLRALTLADCGGTLGQATLENIGKLKGLETLDLQGCTGVDAKTMKEWNRSIWNIPHLTPPRSYTLFEEDVLEVDSAYEDSEDEQ
;
A
#
# COMPACT_ATOMS: atom_id res chain seq x y z
N MET A 1 36.12 -30.91 9.69
CA MET A 1 35.17 -30.58 8.60
C MET A 1 33.81 -30.42 9.25
N ALA A 2 33.09 -29.31 9.01
CA ALA A 2 31.74 -29.15 9.55
C ALA A 2 30.82 -30.19 8.88
N SER A 3 30.25 -31.08 9.69
CA SER A 3 29.36 -32.15 9.22
C SER A 3 27.97 -31.66 8.83
N SER A 4 27.57 -30.51 9.37
CA SER A 4 26.27 -29.88 9.12
C SER A 4 26.43 -28.38 8.92
N LEU A 5 25.58 -27.79 8.07
CA LEU A 5 25.45 -26.33 7.91
C LEU A 5 25.16 -25.65 9.26
N VAL A 6 24.48 -26.35 10.16
CA VAL A 6 24.09 -25.85 11.49
C VAL A 6 25.29 -25.75 12.44
N ASP A 7 26.42 -26.39 12.11
CA ASP A 7 27.66 -26.30 12.90
C ASP A 7 28.44 -25.00 12.60
N LEU A 8 28.01 -24.22 11.61
CA LEU A 8 28.62 -22.93 11.31
C LEU A 8 28.24 -21.87 12.37
N PRO A 9 29.16 -20.95 12.68
CA PRO A 9 28.90 -19.87 13.63
C PRO A 9 27.77 -18.94 13.13
N PRO A 10 26.94 -18.38 14.05
CA PRO A 10 25.78 -17.56 13.70
C PRO A 10 26.14 -16.33 12.86
N GLU A 11 27.36 -15.80 13.01
CA GLU A 11 27.89 -14.67 12.25
C GLU A 11 27.98 -14.96 10.74
N ILE A 12 28.13 -16.23 10.35
CA ILE A 12 28.15 -16.65 8.94
C ILE A 12 26.73 -16.99 8.47
N LEU A 13 25.93 -17.63 9.33
CA LEU A 13 24.58 -18.07 8.99
C LEU A 13 23.60 -16.90 8.84
N ILE A 14 23.64 -15.88 9.70
CA ILE A 14 22.70 -14.74 9.67
C ILE A 14 22.77 -13.97 8.33
N PRO A 15 23.95 -13.56 7.82
CA PRO A 15 24.04 -12.91 6.52
C PRO A 15 23.53 -13.79 5.38
N THR A 16 23.79 -15.10 5.45
CA THR A 16 23.31 -16.06 4.45
C THR A 16 21.79 -16.20 4.47
N LEU A 17 21.20 -16.32 5.66
CA LEU A 17 19.75 -16.40 5.84
C LEU A 17 19.04 -15.11 5.45
N ALA A 18 19.66 -13.95 5.65
CA ALA A 18 19.11 -12.65 5.26
C ALA A 18 18.94 -12.49 3.73
N LEU A 19 19.65 -13.30 2.92
CA LEU A 19 19.50 -13.34 1.46
C LEU A 19 18.39 -14.28 0.98
N LEU A 20 17.85 -15.12 1.87
CA LEU A 20 16.84 -16.10 1.49
C LEU A 20 15.44 -15.46 1.47
N PRO A 21 14.55 -15.90 0.57
CA PRO A 21 13.15 -15.51 0.62
C PRO A 21 12.51 -15.90 1.96
N ASN A 22 11.58 -15.08 2.46
CA ASN A 22 10.87 -15.30 3.73
C ASN A 22 10.32 -16.73 3.88
N ARG A 23 9.79 -17.32 2.80
CA ARG A 23 9.28 -18.70 2.79
C ARG A 23 10.36 -19.73 3.12
N SER A 24 11.57 -19.54 2.60
CA SER A 24 12.72 -20.42 2.86
C SER A 24 13.22 -20.28 4.29
N ILE A 25 13.27 -19.04 4.80
CA ILE A 25 13.61 -18.76 6.22
C ILE A 25 12.60 -19.44 7.16
N LEU A 26 11.31 -19.34 6.86
CA LEU A 26 10.26 -19.98 7.66
C LEU A 26 10.33 -21.51 7.60
N LYS A 27 10.64 -22.11 6.45
CA LYS A 27 10.88 -23.55 6.35
C LYS A 27 12.12 -23.96 7.15
N PHE A 28 13.22 -23.22 7.07
CA PHE A 28 14.42 -23.46 7.87
C PHE A 28 14.13 -23.40 9.38
N SER A 29 13.27 -22.49 9.82
CA SER A 29 12.83 -22.38 11.23
C SER A 29 12.11 -23.63 11.77
N GLN A 30 11.67 -24.54 10.90
CA GLN A 30 11.01 -25.79 11.27
C GLN A 30 12.01 -26.93 11.53
N CYS A 31 13.26 -26.81 11.05
CA CYS A 31 14.24 -27.90 11.14
C CYS A 31 14.77 -28.16 12.56
N SER A 32 14.98 -27.11 13.37
CA SER A 32 15.46 -27.25 14.75
C SER A 32 15.16 -26.00 15.59
N ARG A 33 15.34 -26.10 16.92
CA ARG A 33 15.20 -24.93 17.82
C ARG A 33 16.24 -23.84 17.53
N TYR A 34 17.47 -24.25 17.21
CA TYR A 34 18.54 -23.32 16.84
C TYR A 34 18.27 -22.64 15.50
N ALA A 35 17.86 -23.41 14.48
CA ALA A 35 17.45 -22.87 13.18
C ALA A 35 16.29 -21.88 13.32
N ARG A 36 15.35 -22.16 14.24
CA ARG A 36 14.26 -21.23 14.59
C ARG A 36 14.77 -19.93 15.19
N ALA A 37 15.70 -19.99 16.15
CA ALA A 37 16.28 -18.79 16.75
C ALA A 37 17.00 -17.94 15.69
N LEU A 38 17.80 -18.55 14.82
CA LEU A 38 18.49 -17.88 13.71
C LEU A 38 17.51 -17.26 12.70
N ALA A 39 16.51 -18.03 12.27
CA ALA A 39 15.47 -17.55 11.36
C ALA A 39 14.71 -16.35 11.95
N ASN A 40 14.38 -16.41 13.24
CA ASN A 40 13.70 -15.32 13.93
C ASN A 40 14.55 -14.05 13.97
N SER A 41 15.87 -14.18 14.17
CA SER A 41 16.79 -13.04 14.14
C SER A 41 17.02 -12.46 12.74
N SER A 42 16.78 -13.25 11.69
CA SER A 42 17.02 -12.84 10.29
C SER A 42 15.77 -12.29 9.59
N LEU A 43 14.58 -12.41 10.22
CA LEU A 43 13.32 -11.91 9.64
C LEU A 43 13.20 -10.39 9.84
N HIS A 44 13.79 -9.61 8.94
CA HIS A 44 13.76 -8.15 9.00
C HIS A 44 12.56 -7.53 8.29
N THR A 45 11.99 -8.22 7.30
CA THR A 45 10.90 -7.70 6.49
C THR A 45 9.68 -8.61 6.60
N LEU A 46 8.56 -8.07 7.06
CA LEU A 46 7.26 -8.73 7.05
C LEU A 46 6.39 -8.09 5.98
N ASN A 47 6.10 -8.85 4.92
CA ASN A 47 5.22 -8.42 3.85
C ASN A 47 4.03 -9.39 3.74
N VAL A 48 2.88 -8.98 4.29
CA VAL A 48 1.69 -9.83 4.41
C VAL A 48 0.47 -9.11 3.85
N ALA A 49 -0.23 -9.76 2.93
CA ALA A 49 -1.50 -9.29 2.42
C ALA A 49 -2.60 -10.32 2.66
N PHE A 50 -3.68 -9.91 3.31
CA PHE A 50 -4.90 -10.71 3.39
C PHE A 50 -5.75 -10.41 2.17
N ARG A 51 -6.19 -11.43 1.44
CA ARG A 51 -7.12 -11.29 0.31
C ARG A 51 -8.25 -12.33 0.44
N PRO A 52 -9.50 -11.95 0.17
CA PRO A 52 -10.55 -12.94 -0.02
C PRO A 52 -10.23 -13.76 -1.27
N SER A 53 -10.61 -15.05 -1.27
CA SER A 53 -10.58 -15.86 -2.49
C SER A 53 -11.63 -15.32 -3.46
N THR A 54 -11.20 -14.74 -4.60
CA THR A 54 -12.11 -14.46 -5.70
C THR A 54 -12.23 -15.73 -6.56
N LEU A 55 -13.47 -16.16 -6.81
CA LEU A 55 -13.74 -17.36 -7.63
C LEU A 55 -13.03 -17.30 -8.99
N ASP A 56 -12.93 -16.11 -9.59
CA ASP A 56 -12.25 -15.91 -10.87
C ASP A 56 -10.74 -16.12 -10.80
N GLU A 57 -10.05 -15.77 -9.70
CA GLU A 57 -8.60 -16.03 -9.60
C GLU A 57 -8.30 -17.51 -9.45
N ASP A 58 -9.15 -18.26 -8.74
CA ASP A 58 -8.95 -19.69 -8.55
C ASP A 58 -9.21 -20.45 -9.86
N LEU A 59 -10.16 -20.00 -10.69
CA LEU A 59 -10.35 -20.51 -12.05
C LEU A 59 -9.15 -20.20 -12.95
N LEU A 60 -8.60 -18.99 -12.88
CA LEU A 60 -7.41 -18.61 -13.66
C LEU A 60 -6.17 -19.42 -13.25
N LEU A 61 -5.99 -19.68 -11.96
CA LEU A 61 -4.89 -20.52 -11.47
C LEU A 61 -5.06 -22.00 -11.80
N ALA A 62 -6.29 -22.52 -11.77
CA ALA A 62 -6.58 -23.88 -12.21
C ALA A 62 -6.33 -24.09 -13.71
N THR A 63 -6.42 -23.02 -14.51
CA THR A 63 -6.22 -23.05 -15.96
C THR A 63 -4.76 -22.77 -16.36
N GLN A 64 -3.89 -22.36 -15.44
CA GLN A 64 -2.46 -22.24 -15.73
C GLN A 64 -1.80 -23.62 -15.64
N PRO A 65 -1.38 -24.23 -16.77
CA PRO A 65 -0.62 -25.46 -16.72
C PRO A 65 0.67 -25.18 -15.96
N SER A 66 0.94 -25.97 -14.93
CA SER A 66 2.13 -25.87 -14.10
C SER A 66 3.37 -25.95 -15.00
N SER A 67 3.92 -24.81 -15.39
CA SER A 67 5.15 -24.76 -16.16
C SER A 67 6.29 -25.14 -15.22
N VAL A 68 6.58 -26.44 -15.21
CA VAL A 68 7.87 -26.95 -14.76
C VAL A 68 8.92 -26.17 -15.55
N THR A 69 9.80 -25.49 -14.82
CA THR A 69 10.93 -24.71 -15.32
C THR A 69 11.86 -25.57 -16.15
N GLY A 70 11.55 -25.71 -17.43
CA GLY A 70 12.46 -26.07 -18.50
C GLY A 70 12.57 -24.86 -19.43
N LEU A 71 13.74 -24.21 -19.43
CA LEU A 71 14.08 -23.14 -20.37
C LEU A 71 13.90 -23.66 -21.81
N SER A 72 12.78 -23.33 -22.44
CA SER A 72 12.59 -23.45 -23.88
C SER A 72 12.20 -22.10 -24.43
N ILE A 73 13.19 -21.43 -25.01
CA ILE A 73 12.99 -20.26 -25.87
C ILE A 73 12.22 -20.74 -27.10
N ARG A 74 10.89 -20.57 -27.08
CA ARG A 74 10.06 -20.64 -28.28
C ARG A 74 9.60 -19.25 -28.64
N ARG A 75 10.25 -18.68 -29.66
CA ARG A 75 9.73 -17.56 -30.45
C ARG A 75 8.35 -17.97 -30.99
N LYS A 76 7.32 -17.20 -30.69
CA LYS A 76 6.05 -17.26 -31.40
C LYS A 76 5.95 -16.06 -32.32
N HIS A 77 5.95 -16.35 -33.62
CA HIS A 77 5.47 -15.45 -34.66
C HIS A 77 3.98 -15.17 -34.42
N CYS A 78 3.59 -13.89 -34.44
CA CYS A 78 2.22 -13.50 -34.70
C CYS A 78 1.94 -13.74 -36.18
N THR A 79 1.02 -14.65 -36.48
CA THR A 79 0.37 -14.72 -37.78
C THR A 79 -0.94 -13.94 -37.70
N GLU A 80 -1.07 -12.97 -38.59
CA GLU A 80 -2.31 -12.34 -39.02
C GLU A 80 -3.34 -13.42 -39.39
N GLN A 81 -4.52 -13.37 -38.77
CA GLN A 81 -5.81 -13.78 -39.34
C GLN A 81 -6.86 -13.82 -38.24
N CYS A 82 -7.73 -12.80 -38.21
CA CYS A 82 -9.11 -12.90 -37.73
C CYS A 82 -9.90 -11.70 -38.31
N LEU A 83 -10.11 -11.76 -39.63
CA LEU A 83 -11.21 -11.07 -40.32
C LEU A 83 -12.37 -12.06 -40.39
N GLY A 84 -13.53 -11.70 -39.84
CA GLY A 84 -14.80 -12.34 -40.22
C GLY A 84 -15.73 -12.69 -39.07
N ALA A 85 -16.99 -12.26 -39.23
CA ALA A 85 -18.22 -12.69 -38.55
C ALA A 85 -18.65 -11.94 -37.27
N ARG A 86 -19.48 -10.93 -37.57
CA ARG A 86 -20.62 -10.36 -36.86
C ARG A 86 -21.32 -11.25 -35.81
N HIS A 87 -21.72 -10.60 -34.72
CA HIS A 87 -22.70 -10.95 -33.67
C HIS A 87 -22.37 -12.08 -32.67
N MET A 88 -22.04 -11.68 -31.44
CA MET A 88 -22.82 -11.99 -30.22
C MET A 88 -22.15 -11.33 -29.00
N TYR A 89 -22.95 -10.66 -28.16
CA TYR A 89 -22.53 -10.01 -26.91
C TYR A 89 -21.80 -10.96 -25.95
N PRO A 90 -20.95 -10.40 -25.06
CA PRO A 90 -21.31 -10.55 -23.65
C PRO A 90 -21.09 -9.29 -22.79
N CYS A 91 -22.10 -9.07 -21.94
CA CYS A 91 -22.07 -8.67 -20.53
C CYS A 91 -20.94 -7.79 -19.95
N ARG A 92 -21.40 -6.67 -19.37
CA ARG A 92 -20.97 -6.04 -18.10
C ARG A 92 -19.63 -6.52 -17.54
N LEU A 93 -18.58 -5.81 -17.91
CA LEU A 93 -17.40 -5.61 -17.07
C LEU A 93 -17.31 -4.11 -16.78
N ILE A 94 -17.55 -3.74 -15.53
CA ILE A 94 -17.07 -2.48 -14.97
C ILE A 94 -15.55 -2.62 -14.98
N HIS A 95 -14.92 -2.23 -16.09
CA HIS A 95 -13.49 -2.11 -16.15
C HIS A 95 -13.08 -0.90 -15.31
N GLN A 96 -12.53 -1.22 -14.15
CA GLN A 96 -11.49 -0.48 -13.48
C GLN A 96 -10.40 -0.16 -14.53
N ARG A 97 -10.58 0.97 -15.24
CA ARG A 97 -9.63 1.46 -16.23
C ARG A 97 -8.43 2.03 -15.47
N GLN A 98 -7.54 1.13 -15.04
CA GLN A 98 -6.18 1.49 -14.68
C GLN A 98 -5.55 2.09 -15.93
N GLY A 99 -5.55 3.43 -16.02
CA GLY A 99 -4.72 4.11 -16.98
C GLY A 99 -3.28 3.65 -16.76
N ASN A 100 -2.62 3.27 -17.86
CA ASN A 100 -1.20 2.91 -17.93
C ASN A 100 -0.33 4.07 -17.40
N LEU A 101 -0.27 4.25 -16.07
CA LEU A 101 0.87 4.86 -15.42
C LEU A 101 2.05 3.90 -15.61
N PRO A 102 3.29 4.40 -15.72
CA PRO A 102 4.44 3.59 -15.33
C PRO A 102 4.22 3.22 -13.87
N SER A 103 3.74 2.00 -13.65
CA SER A 103 3.44 1.50 -12.33
C SER A 103 4.76 1.36 -11.60
N ILE A 104 4.90 2.06 -10.48
CA ILE A 104 5.90 1.76 -9.47
C ILE A 104 5.46 0.46 -8.75
N ASP A 105 5.09 -0.58 -9.52
CA ASP A 105 4.52 -1.86 -9.04
C ASP A 105 5.55 -2.98 -8.92
N GLU A 106 6.83 -2.72 -9.19
CA GLU A 106 7.88 -3.76 -9.11
C GLU A 106 8.23 -4.21 -7.68
N THR A 107 7.45 -3.82 -6.66
CA THR A 107 7.60 -4.39 -5.30
C THR A 107 6.53 -5.42 -4.93
N GLN A 108 5.60 -5.76 -5.83
CA GLN A 108 4.61 -6.79 -5.53
C GLN A 108 5.18 -8.21 -5.45
N SER A 109 6.38 -8.49 -5.97
CA SER A 109 6.88 -9.88 -6.12
C SER A 109 7.07 -10.63 -4.80
N ASP A 110 7.20 -9.92 -3.68
CA ASP A 110 7.58 -10.52 -2.40
C ASP A 110 6.46 -10.48 -1.34
N LYS A 111 5.25 -10.02 -1.70
CA LYS A 111 4.11 -10.03 -0.77
C LYS A 111 3.69 -11.47 -0.49
N THR A 112 3.76 -11.90 0.77
CA THR A 112 3.15 -13.17 1.18
C THR A 112 1.64 -12.99 1.25
N ILE A 113 0.93 -13.49 0.25
CA ILE A 113 -0.52 -13.41 0.19
C ILE A 113 -1.13 -14.55 1.01
N ILE A 114 -1.90 -14.20 2.04
CA ILE A 114 -2.71 -15.13 2.82
C ILE A 114 -4.13 -15.10 2.23
N ARG A 115 -4.47 -16.17 1.51
CA ARG A 115 -5.82 -16.38 1.00
C ARG A 115 -6.67 -17.01 2.08
N VAL A 116 -7.81 -16.39 2.39
CA VAL A 116 -8.82 -16.98 3.27
C VAL A 116 -9.88 -17.64 2.40
N PRO A 117 -9.95 -18.99 2.36
CA PRO A 117 -10.91 -19.69 1.53
C PRO A 117 -12.33 -19.42 2.00
N ASN A 118 -13.26 -19.24 1.06
CA ASN A 118 -14.67 -18.97 1.33
C ASN A 118 -14.89 -17.78 2.28
N ALA A 119 -14.09 -16.71 2.12
CA ALA A 119 -14.17 -15.52 2.96
C ALA A 119 -15.58 -14.90 3.01
N ASP A 120 -16.36 -15.08 1.94
CA ASP A 120 -17.76 -14.68 1.79
C ASP A 120 -18.73 -15.40 2.74
N LEU A 121 -18.38 -16.61 3.20
CA LEU A 121 -19.21 -17.37 4.14
C LEU A 121 -19.03 -16.93 5.60
N TYR A 122 -18.01 -16.13 5.90
CA TYR A 122 -17.71 -15.68 7.25
C TYR A 122 -18.19 -14.26 7.49
N GLU A 123 -18.73 -14.01 8.69
CA GLU A 123 -18.98 -12.64 9.12
C GLU A 123 -17.67 -11.83 9.15
N TYR A 124 -17.76 -10.55 8.79
CA TYR A 124 -16.61 -9.65 8.76
C TYR A 124 -15.87 -9.60 10.10
N GLY A 125 -16.58 -9.66 11.23
CA GLY A 125 -15.94 -9.72 12.56
C GLY A 125 -15.06 -10.95 12.75
N THR A 126 -15.48 -12.11 12.23
CA THR A 126 -14.69 -13.36 12.29
C THR A 126 -13.42 -13.24 11.47
N LEU A 127 -13.52 -12.69 10.25
CA LEU A 127 -12.37 -12.41 9.40
C LEU A 127 -11.38 -11.44 10.07
N VAL A 128 -11.90 -10.37 10.68
CA VAL A 128 -11.10 -9.37 11.40
C VAL A 128 -10.39 -9.99 12.61
N ASN A 129 -11.09 -10.80 13.40
CA ASN A 129 -10.52 -11.49 14.54
C ASN A 129 -9.43 -12.48 14.12
N PHE A 130 -9.65 -13.21 13.03
CA PHE A 130 -8.66 -14.13 12.48
C PHE A 130 -7.37 -13.42 12.06
N HIS A 131 -7.46 -12.38 11.23
CA HIS A 131 -6.25 -11.66 10.79
C HIS A 131 -5.58 -10.93 11.96
N SER A 132 -6.36 -10.41 12.92
CA SER A 132 -5.84 -9.75 14.11
C SER A 132 -5.04 -10.70 14.99
N ALA A 133 -5.58 -11.88 15.30
CA ALA A 133 -4.90 -12.90 16.09
C ALA A 133 -3.62 -13.39 15.39
N LEU A 134 -3.70 -13.65 14.08
CA LEU A 134 -2.56 -14.12 13.30
C LEU A 134 -1.44 -13.08 13.23
N LEU A 135 -1.74 -11.84 12.84
CA LEU A 135 -0.74 -10.77 12.75
C LEU A 135 -0.16 -10.42 14.10
N SER A 136 -0.98 -10.30 15.14
CA SER A 136 -0.48 -10.01 16.49
C SER A 136 0.46 -11.10 17.00
N SER A 137 0.17 -12.38 16.68
CA SER A 137 1.04 -13.51 17.00
C SER A 137 2.36 -13.49 16.23
N ILE A 138 2.34 -13.15 14.93
CA ILE A 138 3.57 -13.03 14.12
C ILE A 138 4.42 -11.86 14.63
N LEU A 139 3.83 -10.66 14.72
CA LEU A 139 4.51 -9.46 15.19
C LEU A 139 5.06 -9.66 16.61
N GLY A 140 4.27 -10.26 17.51
CA GLY A 140 4.70 -10.58 18.87
C GLY A 140 5.91 -11.51 18.93
N ARG A 141 6.01 -12.49 18.03
CA ARG A 141 7.16 -13.41 17.97
C ARG A 141 8.42 -12.78 17.36
N HIS A 142 8.27 -11.83 16.44
CA HIS A 142 9.39 -11.29 15.65
C HIS A 142 9.71 -9.81 15.92
N HIS A 143 9.10 -9.18 16.93
CA HIS A 143 9.22 -7.75 17.19
C HIS A 143 10.65 -7.21 17.35
N ASN A 144 11.62 -8.04 17.77
CA ASN A 144 13.01 -7.62 17.97
C ASN A 144 13.81 -7.55 16.66
N ALA A 145 13.42 -8.32 15.64
CA ALA A 145 14.16 -8.43 14.38
C ALA A 145 13.54 -7.61 13.24
N LEU A 146 12.22 -7.39 13.30
CA LEU A 146 11.47 -6.69 12.26
C LEU A 146 11.87 -5.21 12.15
N GLN A 147 12.17 -4.79 10.93
CA GLN A 147 12.52 -3.41 10.57
C GLN A 147 11.55 -2.84 9.55
N ASP A 148 11.10 -3.68 8.61
CA ASP A 148 10.23 -3.27 7.52
C ASP A 148 8.92 -4.06 7.63
N ILE A 149 7.81 -3.35 7.82
CA ILE A 149 6.46 -3.94 7.92
C ILE A 149 5.62 -3.37 6.78
N ASP A 150 5.15 -4.25 5.90
CA ASP A 150 4.18 -3.96 4.87
C ASP A 150 2.99 -4.90 5.04
N ILE A 151 1.89 -4.36 5.56
CA ILE A 151 0.68 -5.13 5.84
C ILE A 151 -0.51 -4.58 5.05
N SER A 152 -1.24 -5.48 4.41
CA SER A 152 -2.50 -5.20 3.76
C SER A 152 -3.61 -5.99 4.45
N ILE A 153 -4.48 -5.29 5.17
CA ILE A 153 -5.45 -5.85 6.12
C ILE A 153 -6.84 -5.27 5.90
N TRP A 154 -7.89 -5.95 6.36
CA TRP A 154 -9.27 -5.42 6.25
C TRP A 154 -9.59 -4.33 7.28
N ALA A 155 -8.94 -4.37 8.44
CA ALA A 155 -9.10 -3.36 9.49
C ALA A 155 -7.87 -3.35 10.41
N LEU A 156 -7.44 -2.14 10.79
CA LEU A 156 -6.46 -1.96 11.87
C LEU A 156 -7.16 -2.15 13.21
N THR A 157 -6.78 -3.17 13.97
CA THR A 157 -7.34 -3.49 15.29
C THR A 157 -6.35 -3.11 16.39
N THR A 158 -6.86 -2.95 17.61
CA THR A 158 -6.01 -2.59 18.77
C THR A 158 -4.88 -3.61 19.03
N PRO A 159 -5.11 -4.94 18.95
CA PRO A 159 -4.04 -5.92 19.11
C PRO A 159 -2.91 -5.76 18.09
N ILE A 160 -3.25 -5.53 16.81
CA ILE A 160 -2.26 -5.29 15.75
C ILE A 160 -1.46 -4.02 16.06
N ALA A 161 -2.14 -2.92 16.38
CA ALA A 161 -1.48 -1.67 16.73
C ALA A 161 -0.51 -1.80 17.91
N LYS A 162 -0.92 -2.51 18.99
CA LYS A 162 -0.04 -2.83 20.12
C LYS A 162 1.16 -3.68 19.68
N ALA A 163 0.96 -4.63 18.78
CA ALA A 163 2.02 -5.50 18.31
C ALA A 163 3.02 -4.77 17.41
N VAL A 164 2.55 -3.91 16.48
CA VAL A 164 3.41 -3.05 15.65
C VAL A 164 4.21 -2.09 16.53
N ALA A 165 3.58 -1.49 17.54
CA ALA A 165 4.27 -0.55 18.41
C ALA A 165 5.37 -1.17 19.29
N ARG A 166 5.37 -2.49 19.49
CA ARG A 166 6.45 -3.21 20.20
C ARG A 166 7.70 -3.39 19.35
N VAL A 167 7.65 -3.09 18.05
CA VAL A 167 8.76 -3.26 17.11
C VAL A 167 9.75 -2.10 17.24
N GLN A 168 10.78 -2.28 18.07
CA GLN A 168 11.71 -1.21 18.46
C GLN A 168 12.66 -0.75 17.33
N SER A 169 12.83 -1.59 16.32
CA SER A 169 13.73 -1.40 15.18
C SER A 169 12.99 -1.01 13.89
N LEU A 170 11.71 -0.64 13.99
CA LEU A 170 10.87 -0.26 12.85
C LEU A 170 11.46 0.94 12.09
N ARG A 171 11.76 0.73 10.80
CA ARG A 171 12.26 1.72 9.84
C ARG A 171 11.21 2.03 8.77
N LYS A 172 10.51 1.02 8.27
CA LYS A 172 9.46 1.20 7.27
C LYS A 172 8.15 0.62 7.78
N LEU A 173 7.09 1.42 7.70
CA LEU A 173 5.74 1.01 8.01
C LEU A 173 4.83 1.34 6.83
N SER A 174 4.24 0.31 6.24
CA SER A 174 3.21 0.39 5.21
C SER A 174 1.96 -0.33 5.70
N ILE A 175 0.86 0.40 5.80
CA ILE A 175 -0.45 -0.14 6.19
C ILE A 175 -1.44 0.21 5.09
N THR A 176 -1.96 -0.81 4.40
CA THR A 176 -3.04 -0.68 3.44
C THR A 176 -4.32 -1.28 4.04
N ILE A 177 -5.36 -0.47 4.16
CA ILE A 177 -6.69 -0.95 4.56
C ILE A 177 -7.47 -1.32 3.31
N GLN A 178 -7.77 -2.61 3.15
CA GLN A 178 -8.58 -3.11 2.06
C GLN A 178 -10.06 -3.02 2.40
N GLU A 179 -10.85 -2.50 1.46
CA GLU A 179 -12.29 -2.60 1.52
C GLU A 179 -12.71 -4.06 1.28
N CYS A 180 -13.42 -4.65 2.24
CA CYS A 180 -14.02 -5.96 2.06
C CYS A 180 -15.38 -5.79 1.39
N PHE A 181 -15.42 -5.89 0.07
CA PHE A 181 -16.64 -5.68 -0.75
C PHE A 181 -17.78 -6.67 -0.45
N GLN A 182 -17.46 -7.81 0.19
CA GLN A 182 -18.41 -8.90 0.37
C GLN A 182 -19.07 -8.92 1.76
N ALA A 183 -18.57 -8.13 2.71
CA ALA A 183 -19.07 -8.10 4.06
C ALA A 183 -20.44 -7.39 4.13
N ARG A 184 -21.52 -8.17 4.15
CA ARG A 184 -22.86 -7.67 4.50
C ARG A 184 -22.87 -7.29 5.99
N GLY A 185 -22.56 -6.04 6.31
CA GLY A 185 -22.60 -5.56 7.70
C GLY A 185 -22.22 -4.09 7.86
N PRO A 186 -22.67 -3.44 8.96
CA PRO A 186 -22.37 -2.04 9.20
C PRO A 186 -20.88 -1.84 9.53
N GLN A 187 -20.13 -1.31 8.57
CA GLN A 187 -18.73 -0.88 8.74
C GLN A 187 -18.51 0.08 9.93
N ARG A 188 -19.58 0.75 10.39
CA ARG A 188 -19.57 1.70 11.50
C ARG A 188 -18.99 1.16 12.81
N ARG A 189 -19.07 -0.14 13.09
CA ARG A 189 -18.49 -0.67 14.35
C ARG A 189 -16.96 -0.63 14.34
N PHE A 190 -16.35 -0.84 13.17
CA PHE A 190 -14.91 -0.92 13.05
C PHE A 190 -14.23 0.44 12.91
N THR A 191 -14.98 1.50 12.59
CA THR A 191 -14.40 2.85 12.56
C THR A 191 -13.94 3.28 13.95
N ALA A 192 -14.75 3.03 15.00
CA ALA A 192 -14.37 3.34 16.38
C ALA A 192 -13.16 2.52 16.86
N GLU A 193 -13.12 1.23 16.52
CA GLU A 193 -11.97 0.38 16.83
C GLU A 193 -10.70 0.84 16.10
N GLN A 194 -10.80 1.18 14.81
CA GLN A 194 -9.68 1.70 14.03
C GLN A 194 -9.14 3.01 14.61
N THR A 195 -10.02 3.93 15.00
CA THR A 195 -9.59 5.17 15.68
C THR A 195 -8.81 4.85 16.95
N THR A 196 -9.31 3.94 17.78
CA THR A 196 -8.64 3.51 19.01
C THR A 196 -7.29 2.84 18.70
N ALA A 197 -7.23 2.01 17.66
CA ALA A 197 -6.01 1.34 17.23
C ALA A 197 -4.96 2.35 16.73
N TRP A 198 -5.38 3.38 15.99
CA TRP A 198 -4.50 4.48 15.58
C TRP A 198 -4.00 5.28 16.78
N ASP A 199 -4.84 5.57 17.79
CA ASP A 199 -4.39 6.24 19.01
C ASP A 199 -3.33 5.42 19.76
N VAL A 200 -3.55 4.10 19.87
CA VAL A 200 -2.58 3.18 20.46
C VAL A 200 -1.29 3.17 19.66
N LEU A 201 -1.37 3.10 18.33
CA LEU A 201 -0.19 3.13 17.47
C LEU A 201 0.54 4.47 17.63
N CYS A 202 -0.14 5.61 17.67
CA CYS A 202 0.50 6.92 17.81
C CYS A 202 1.12 7.14 19.20
N THR A 203 0.53 6.55 20.24
CA THR A 203 1.02 6.65 21.62
C THR A 203 2.22 5.75 21.87
N LEU A 204 2.19 4.53 21.30
CA LEU A 204 3.20 3.51 21.56
C LEU A 204 4.28 3.42 20.47
N ALA A 205 4.01 3.86 19.24
CA ALA A 205 5.02 3.98 18.19
C ALA A 205 5.90 5.23 18.40
N THR A 206 6.33 5.43 19.65
CA THR A 206 7.51 6.21 20.03
C THR A 206 8.79 5.50 19.57
N SER A 207 8.76 4.92 18.36
CA SER A 207 9.74 4.05 17.74
C SER A 207 11.08 4.76 17.58
N ASN A 208 11.80 5.03 18.67
CA ASN A 208 13.14 5.59 18.80
C ASN A 208 13.53 6.70 17.79
N GLY A 209 12.56 7.41 17.20
CA GLY A 209 12.76 8.27 16.03
C GLY A 209 13.40 7.58 14.83
N ARG A 210 13.25 6.27 14.66
CA ARG A 210 13.89 5.46 13.60
C ARG A 210 13.03 5.25 12.36
N LEU A 211 11.73 5.53 12.44
CA LEU A 211 10.84 5.39 11.29
C LEU A 211 11.26 6.37 10.19
N SER A 212 11.61 5.81 9.04
CA SER A 212 12.19 6.52 7.91
C SER A 212 11.21 6.59 6.73
N THR A 213 10.33 5.58 6.60
CA THR A 213 9.28 5.52 5.60
C THR A 213 7.95 5.21 6.26
N LEU A 214 6.94 6.04 6.00
CA LEU A 214 5.57 5.82 6.41
C LEU A 214 4.66 5.83 5.18
N ARG A 215 3.93 4.74 4.97
CA ARG A 215 2.88 4.62 3.97
C ARG A 215 1.57 4.22 4.63
N ILE A 216 0.52 4.99 4.40
CA ILE A 216 -0.83 4.68 4.88
C ILE A 216 -1.78 4.82 3.70
N GLU A 217 -2.54 3.77 3.44
CA GLU A 217 -3.48 3.70 2.33
C GLU A 217 -4.87 3.34 2.85
N LYS A 218 -5.86 4.16 2.48
CA LYS A 218 -7.29 4.06 2.88
C LYS A 218 -7.49 3.98 4.39
N GLY A 219 -6.57 4.55 5.17
CA GLY A 219 -6.67 4.59 6.63
C GLY A 219 -7.58 5.73 7.10
N ASN A 220 -8.49 5.43 8.03
CA ASN A 220 -9.28 6.45 8.72
C ASN A 220 -8.46 7.14 9.83
N LEU A 221 -7.33 7.75 9.45
CA LEU A 221 -6.40 8.42 10.34
C LEU A 221 -6.77 9.89 10.49
N THR A 222 -6.95 10.36 11.73
CA THR A 222 -7.15 11.79 11.98
C THR A 222 -5.83 12.57 11.86
N HIS A 223 -5.92 13.86 11.52
CA HIS A 223 -4.72 14.71 11.43
C HIS A 223 -3.94 14.76 12.76
N LEU A 224 -4.60 14.75 13.92
CA LEU A 224 -3.94 14.73 15.24
C LEU A 224 -3.12 13.45 15.45
N GLN A 225 -3.65 12.30 15.03
CA GLN A 225 -2.94 11.02 15.11
C GLN A 225 -1.70 11.05 14.19
N LEU A 226 -1.85 11.51 12.95
CA LEU A 226 -0.72 11.67 12.03
C LEU A 226 0.36 12.61 12.61
N PHE A 227 -0.05 13.74 13.20
CA PHE A 227 0.90 14.71 13.77
C PHE A 227 1.68 14.11 14.93
N ARG A 228 1.02 13.34 15.82
CA ARG A 228 1.70 12.63 16.90
C ARG A 228 2.70 11.61 16.37
N LEU A 229 2.29 10.84 15.35
CA LEU A 229 3.15 9.84 14.73
C LEU A 229 4.38 10.47 14.08
N LEU A 230 4.21 11.58 13.34
CA LEU A 230 5.32 12.31 12.71
C LEU A 230 6.20 13.06 13.72
N ALA A 231 5.61 13.67 14.76
CA ALA A 231 6.36 14.37 15.80
C ALA A 231 7.34 13.43 16.52
N ASN A 232 6.96 12.16 16.71
CA ASN A 232 7.82 11.13 17.28
C ASN A 232 8.87 10.57 16.30
N ASN A 233 8.81 10.93 15.02
CA ASN A 233 9.66 10.37 13.96
C ASN A 233 10.22 11.47 13.03
N PRO A 234 11.12 12.35 13.54
CA PRO A 234 11.70 13.45 12.76
C PRO A 234 12.64 12.98 11.63
N ARG A 235 13.03 11.71 11.63
CA ARG A 235 13.86 11.09 10.57
C ARG A 235 13.06 10.51 9.41
N CYS A 236 11.73 10.66 9.42
CA CYS A 236 10.89 10.22 8.32
C CYS A 236 11.22 11.04 7.07
N TYR A 237 11.78 10.39 6.05
CA TYR A 237 12.14 11.02 4.78
C TYR A 237 11.16 10.66 3.65
N THR A 238 10.32 9.64 3.83
CA THR A 238 9.27 9.28 2.87
C THR A 238 7.93 9.19 3.57
N LEU A 239 6.97 10.03 3.15
CA LEU A 239 5.59 10.01 3.62
C LEU A 239 4.64 9.79 2.45
N GLN A 240 3.87 8.71 2.50
CA GLN A 240 2.86 8.38 1.49
C GLN A 240 1.49 8.22 2.17
N LEU A 241 0.53 9.03 1.76
CA LEU A 241 -0.84 9.00 2.24
C LEU A 241 -1.74 8.87 1.02
N LEU A 242 -2.47 7.76 0.94
CA LEU A 242 -3.29 7.41 -0.22
C LEU A 242 -4.73 7.20 0.27
N GLY A 243 -5.72 7.89 -0.31
CA GLY A 243 -7.13 7.76 0.07
C GLY A 243 -7.43 8.13 1.52
N CYS A 244 -6.62 9.00 2.15
CA CYS A 244 -6.80 9.40 3.55
C CYS A 244 -7.60 10.71 3.64
N GLY A 245 -8.94 10.62 3.55
CA GLY A 245 -9.83 11.79 3.40
C GLY A 245 -9.87 12.79 4.56
N ALA A 246 -9.35 12.45 5.73
CA ALA A 246 -9.34 13.35 6.90
C ALA A 246 -8.10 14.28 6.95
N ILE A 247 -7.22 14.20 5.96
CA ILE A 247 -5.92 14.88 5.93
C ILE A 247 -6.02 16.13 5.05
N GLY A 248 -6.63 17.19 5.61
CA GLY A 248 -6.86 18.47 4.91
C GLY A 248 -5.71 19.47 5.01
N LYS A 249 -6.05 20.76 4.88
CA LYS A 249 -5.12 21.92 4.91
C LYS A 249 -4.19 21.94 6.14
N VAL A 250 -4.68 21.45 7.27
CA VAL A 250 -3.95 21.42 8.55
C VAL A 250 -2.65 20.63 8.45
N LEU A 251 -2.58 19.60 7.58
CA LEU A 251 -1.33 18.85 7.37
C LEU A 251 -0.21 19.75 6.87
N TRP A 252 -0.51 20.63 5.92
CA TRP A 252 0.47 21.51 5.30
C TRP A 252 1.04 22.53 6.28
N GLU A 253 0.18 23.10 7.13
CA GLU A 253 0.60 24.00 8.21
C GLU A 253 1.52 23.29 9.21
N PHE A 254 1.20 22.04 9.54
CA PHE A 254 2.04 21.23 10.41
C PHE A 254 3.39 20.91 9.78
N LEU A 255 3.41 20.38 8.54
CA LEU A 255 4.64 19.99 7.84
C LEU A 255 5.56 21.19 7.58
N GLY A 256 5.01 22.32 7.12
CA GLY A 256 5.80 23.53 6.82
C GLY A 256 6.22 24.30 8.08
N GLY A 257 5.43 24.23 9.15
CA GLY A 257 5.62 25.04 10.35
C GLY A 257 6.20 24.29 11.54
N LYS A 258 5.43 23.34 12.07
CA LYS A 258 5.64 22.76 13.42
C LYS A 258 6.51 21.50 13.43
N TRP A 259 6.60 20.78 12.32
CA TRP A 259 7.29 19.50 12.29
C TRP A 259 8.81 19.66 12.15
N GLU A 260 9.56 19.13 13.11
CA GLU A 260 11.04 19.18 13.13
C GLU A 260 11.67 18.42 11.96
N GLY A 261 11.01 17.36 11.47
CA GLY A 261 11.50 16.52 10.38
C GLY A 261 11.38 17.12 8.98
N ARG A 262 10.86 18.36 8.84
CA ARG A 262 10.58 18.98 7.53
C ARG A 262 11.78 19.07 6.58
N ASN A 263 13.00 19.17 7.11
CA ASN A 263 14.22 19.25 6.32
C ASN A 263 14.71 17.85 5.86
N ASN A 264 14.24 16.79 6.51
CA ASN A 264 14.60 15.40 6.17
C ASN A 264 13.63 14.79 5.16
N LEU A 265 12.44 15.36 4.98
CA LEU A 265 11.43 14.87 4.06
C LEU A 265 11.89 15.02 2.61
N ARG A 266 12.15 13.89 1.95
CA ARG A 266 12.59 13.81 0.55
C ARG A 266 11.47 13.42 -0.40
N ALA A 267 10.54 12.57 0.04
CA ALA A 267 9.43 12.13 -0.79
C ALA A 267 8.09 12.31 -0.06
N LEU A 268 7.17 13.02 -0.69
CA LEU A 268 5.81 13.23 -0.21
C LEU A 268 4.81 12.82 -1.29
N THR A 269 3.96 11.86 -0.98
CA THR A 269 2.85 11.45 -1.84
C THR A 269 1.54 11.64 -1.09
N LEU A 270 0.63 12.44 -1.65
CA LEU A 270 -0.73 12.63 -1.17
C LEU A 270 -1.67 12.35 -2.32
N ALA A 271 -2.18 11.11 -2.40
CA ALA A 271 -3.15 10.72 -3.40
C ALA A 271 -4.55 10.65 -2.77
N ASP A 272 -5.56 11.24 -3.41
CA ASP A 272 -6.98 11.11 -3.02
C ASP A 272 -7.28 11.46 -1.55
N CYS A 273 -6.53 12.38 -0.95
CA CYS A 273 -6.70 12.80 0.45
C CYS A 273 -7.76 13.91 0.63
N GLY A 274 -8.48 14.31 -0.42
CA GLY A 274 -9.64 15.22 -0.35
C GLY A 274 -9.34 16.67 0.04
N GLY A 275 -8.07 17.05 0.16
CA GLY A 275 -7.65 18.40 0.55
C GLY A 275 -7.72 19.41 -0.59
N THR A 276 -8.32 20.58 -0.34
CA THR A 276 -8.18 21.75 -1.22
C THR A 276 -6.84 22.42 -0.95
N LEU A 277 -5.98 22.46 -1.95
CA LEU A 277 -4.74 23.22 -1.97
C LEU A 277 -5.09 24.70 -2.13
N GLY A 278 -4.46 25.57 -1.34
CA GLY A 278 -4.57 27.01 -1.49
C GLY A 278 -3.20 27.67 -1.43
N GLN A 279 -3.14 29.00 -1.54
CA GLN A 279 -1.87 29.73 -1.52
C GLN A 279 -1.02 29.44 -0.27
N ALA A 280 -1.63 29.43 0.92
CA ALA A 280 -0.94 29.08 2.17
C ALA A 280 -0.32 27.66 2.13
N THR A 281 -0.94 26.73 1.42
CA THR A 281 -0.38 25.39 1.20
C THR A 281 0.88 25.47 0.35
N LEU A 282 0.86 26.25 -0.73
CA LEU A 282 2.01 26.42 -1.63
C LEU A 282 3.22 27.04 -0.92
N GLU A 283 2.96 28.04 -0.06
CA GLU A 283 3.98 28.66 0.79
C GLU A 283 4.56 27.65 1.79
N ASN A 284 3.73 26.79 2.38
CA ASN A 284 4.19 25.75 3.31
C ASN A 284 5.00 24.66 2.60
N ILE A 285 4.65 24.28 1.37
CA ILE A 285 5.47 23.37 0.55
C ILE A 285 6.86 23.98 0.31
N GLY A 286 6.94 25.30 0.06
CA GLY A 286 8.23 25.99 -0.11
C GLY A 286 9.13 25.98 1.14
N LYS A 287 8.60 25.65 2.32
CA LYS A 287 9.39 25.47 3.54
C LYS A 287 10.03 24.07 3.62
N LEU A 288 9.62 23.11 2.79
CA LEU A 288 10.13 21.73 2.74
C LEU A 288 11.38 21.66 1.84
N LYS A 289 12.48 22.26 2.30
CA LYS A 289 13.70 22.45 1.49
C LYS A 289 14.39 21.16 1.02
N GLY A 290 14.11 20.03 1.66
CA GLY A 290 14.71 18.74 1.32
C GLY A 290 13.92 17.89 0.32
N LEU A 291 12.80 18.41 -0.20
CA LEU A 291 11.85 17.63 -0.97
C LEU A 291 12.36 17.38 -2.40
N GLU A 292 12.57 16.11 -2.74
CA GLU A 292 13.03 15.63 -4.05
C GLU A 292 11.85 15.13 -4.91
N THR A 293 10.83 14.56 -4.26
CA THR A 293 9.62 14.02 -4.91
C THR A 293 8.37 14.55 -4.24
N LEU A 294 7.45 15.10 -5.03
CA LEU A 294 6.14 15.56 -4.60
C LEU A 294 5.07 15.03 -5.55
N ASP A 295 4.16 14.21 -5.03
CA ASP A 295 3.01 13.71 -5.77
C ASP A 295 1.72 14.14 -5.09
N LEU A 296 0.88 14.85 -5.85
CA LEU A 296 -0.36 15.46 -5.39
C LEU A 296 -1.58 14.97 -6.19
N GLN A 297 -1.52 13.75 -6.75
CA GLN A 297 -2.65 13.16 -7.47
C GLN A 297 -3.94 13.23 -6.65
N GLY A 298 -5.05 13.58 -7.31
CA GLY A 298 -6.37 13.70 -6.67
C GLY A 298 -6.54 14.82 -5.64
N CYS A 299 -5.53 15.67 -5.41
CA CYS A 299 -5.74 16.94 -4.72
C CYS A 299 -6.50 17.93 -5.62
N THR A 300 -7.21 18.90 -5.02
CA THR A 300 -7.98 19.91 -5.77
C THR A 300 -7.59 21.33 -5.34
N GLY A 301 -8.05 22.37 -6.04
CA GLY A 301 -7.96 23.77 -5.58
C GLY A 301 -6.82 24.62 -6.16
N VAL A 302 -5.75 24.01 -6.70
CA VAL A 302 -4.68 24.72 -7.42
C VAL A 302 -4.52 24.11 -8.80
N ASP A 303 -4.44 24.96 -9.83
CA ASP A 303 -4.23 24.54 -11.20
C ASP A 303 -2.79 24.09 -11.44
N ALA A 304 -2.63 23.15 -12.37
CA ALA A 304 -1.32 22.58 -12.69
C ALA A 304 -0.33 23.63 -13.25
N LYS A 305 -0.81 24.74 -13.83
CA LYS A 305 0.07 25.80 -14.36
C LYS A 305 0.68 26.61 -13.22
N THR A 306 -0.14 27.09 -12.29
CA THR A 306 0.36 27.77 -11.07
C THR A 306 1.34 26.89 -10.33
N MET A 307 1.05 25.59 -10.18
CA MET A 307 1.97 24.69 -9.47
C MET A 307 3.33 24.53 -10.18
N LYS A 308 3.34 24.45 -11.51
CA LYS A 308 4.59 24.42 -12.29
C LYS A 308 5.39 25.71 -12.13
N GLU A 309 4.71 26.86 -12.11
CA GLU A 309 5.35 28.16 -11.91
C GLU A 309 5.97 28.28 -10.51
N TRP A 310 5.24 27.86 -9.47
CA TRP A 310 5.76 27.78 -8.10
C TRP A 310 6.95 26.82 -7.98
N ASN A 311 6.90 25.67 -8.67
CA ASN A 311 8.02 24.74 -8.67
C ASN A 311 9.26 25.34 -9.34
N ARG A 312 9.09 26.09 -10.43
CA ARG A 312 10.19 26.73 -11.15
C ARG A 312 10.81 27.91 -10.38
N SER A 313 9.98 28.67 -9.65
CA SER A 313 10.41 29.91 -9.00
C SER A 313 10.85 29.71 -7.55
N ILE A 314 10.19 28.83 -6.79
CA ILE A 314 10.33 28.72 -5.34
C ILE A 314 10.82 27.34 -4.92
N TRP A 315 10.16 26.26 -5.34
CA TRP A 315 10.40 24.94 -4.74
C TRP A 315 11.61 24.20 -5.33
N ASN A 316 11.79 24.24 -6.65
CA ASN A 316 12.81 23.51 -7.40
C ASN A 316 12.80 21.99 -7.15
N ILE A 317 11.61 21.37 -7.02
CA ILE A 317 11.46 19.93 -6.79
C ILE A 317 11.69 19.18 -8.12
N PRO A 318 12.64 18.21 -8.17
CA PRO A 318 12.95 17.45 -9.38
C PRO A 318 11.79 16.61 -9.92
N HIS A 319 11.09 15.90 -9.02
CA HIS A 319 10.02 14.98 -9.39
C HIS A 319 8.68 15.48 -8.87
N LEU A 320 8.03 16.34 -9.65
CA LEU A 320 6.73 16.89 -9.34
C LEU A 320 5.63 16.23 -10.19
N THR A 321 4.68 15.59 -9.53
CA THR A 321 3.42 15.15 -10.13
C THR A 321 2.31 16.10 -9.68
N PRO A 322 1.86 17.03 -10.55
CA PRO A 322 0.82 17.98 -10.19
C PRO A 322 -0.52 17.28 -9.96
N PRO A 323 -1.46 17.90 -9.23
CA PRO A 323 -2.82 17.42 -9.15
C PRO A 323 -3.38 17.24 -10.54
N ARG A 324 -3.98 16.07 -10.79
CA ARG A 324 -4.81 15.88 -11.96
C ARG A 324 -6.00 16.80 -11.78
N SER A 325 -6.18 17.74 -12.70
CA SER A 325 -7.49 18.32 -12.87
C SER A 325 -8.40 17.14 -13.21
N TYR A 326 -9.21 16.71 -12.25
CA TYR A 326 -10.49 16.14 -12.60
C TYR A 326 -11.24 17.31 -13.25
N THR A 327 -10.96 17.56 -14.53
CA THR A 327 -12.00 17.96 -15.46
C THR A 327 -12.98 16.80 -15.33
N LEU A 328 -13.88 16.94 -14.34
CA LEU A 328 -15.05 16.14 -14.12
C LEU A 328 -15.61 15.94 -15.48
N PHE A 329 -15.26 14.81 -16.09
CA PHE A 329 -15.69 14.41 -17.40
C PHE A 329 -15.88 15.65 -18.31
N GLU A 330 -14.87 16.04 -19.11
CA GLU A 330 -15.25 16.13 -20.53
C GLU A 330 -15.99 14.83 -20.70
N GLU A 331 -17.33 14.93 -20.72
CA GLU A 331 -18.21 13.78 -20.66
C GLU A 331 -17.49 12.80 -21.57
N ASP A 332 -17.34 11.54 -21.13
CA ASP A 332 -17.46 10.52 -22.15
C ASP A 332 -18.89 10.76 -22.66
N VAL A 333 -19.07 11.80 -23.50
CA VAL A 333 -20.06 11.95 -24.53
C VAL A 333 -19.72 10.68 -25.24
N LEU A 334 -20.42 9.63 -24.82
CA LEU A 334 -20.67 8.50 -25.67
C LEU A 334 -21.16 9.19 -26.91
N GLU A 335 -20.27 9.34 -27.87
CA GLU A 335 -20.59 9.85 -29.19
C GLU A 335 -21.60 8.82 -29.68
N VAL A 336 -22.88 9.13 -29.46
CA VAL A 336 -23.98 8.29 -29.90
C VAL A 336 -23.87 8.43 -31.40
N ASP A 337 -23.42 7.34 -32.03
CA ASP A 337 -23.31 7.27 -33.47
C ASP A 337 -24.67 7.68 -34.05
N SER A 338 -24.72 8.77 -34.81
CA SER A 338 -25.98 9.39 -35.27
C SER A 338 -26.80 8.47 -36.17
N ALA A 339 -26.22 7.36 -36.62
CA ALA A 339 -26.91 6.27 -37.31
C ALA A 339 -28.06 5.62 -36.51
N TYR A 340 -28.18 5.91 -35.21
CA TYR A 340 -29.26 5.40 -34.35
C TYR A 340 -30.44 6.39 -34.16
N GLU A 341 -30.38 7.62 -34.69
CA GLU A 341 -31.44 8.62 -34.48
C GLU A 341 -32.54 8.61 -35.57
N ASP A 342 -32.35 7.97 -36.72
CA ASP A 342 -33.23 8.12 -37.90
C ASP A 342 -34.42 7.14 -38.00
N SER A 343 -34.84 6.44 -36.94
CA SER A 343 -35.83 5.34 -37.08
C SER A 343 -37.21 5.50 -36.44
N GLU A 344 -37.63 6.67 -35.93
CA GLU A 344 -38.91 6.79 -35.20
C GLU A 344 -40.03 7.64 -35.84
N ASP A 345 -39.87 8.18 -37.05
CA ASP A 345 -40.91 9.04 -37.68
C ASP A 345 -41.67 8.39 -38.88
N GLU A 346 -42.17 7.15 -38.71
CA GLU A 346 -43.22 6.61 -39.58
C GLU A 346 -44.37 5.98 -38.77
N GLN A 347 -45.36 6.80 -38.40
CA GLN A 347 -46.70 6.32 -38.02
C GLN A 347 -47.81 7.33 -38.32
#